data_AF-A0A832EP62-F1
#
_entry.id   AF-A0A832EP62-F1
#
_cell.length_a   1.000
_cell.length_b   1.000
_cell.length_c   1.000
_cell.angle_alpha   90.00
_cell.angle_beta   90.00
_cell.angle_gamma   90.00
#
_symmetry.space_group_name_H-M   'P 1'
#
loop_
_entity.id
_entity.type
_entity.pdbx_description
1 polymer ?
#
loop_
_entity_poly.entity_id
_entity_poly.type
_entity_poly.pdbx_seq_one_letter_code
_entity_poly.pdbx_strand_id
1 'polypeptide(L)' 'IVMSPRPGRILEIIDCDLPEDRTLDIRETPEFLKIAHRVREDLRAGHSYDD' A
#
# COMPACT_ATOMS: atom_id res chain seq x y z
N ILE A 1 -2.34 -5.49 -3.50
CA ILE A 1 -1.56 -5.36 -4.75
C ILE A 1 -1.26 -3.89 -4.96
N VAL A 2 0.01 -3.52 -5.11
CA VAL A 2 0.45 -2.15 -5.34
C VAL A 2 0.85 -2.01 -6.81
N MET A 3 0.33 -0.99 -7.51
CA MET A 3 0.55 -0.77 -8.94
C MET A 3 1.29 0.55 -9.17
N SER A 4 2.30 0.56 -10.05
CA SER A 4 3.02 1.78 -10.46
C SER A 4 2.36 2.47 -11.68
N PRO A 5 2.55 3.79 -11.88
CA PRO A 5 1.92 4.60 -12.92
C PRO A 5 2.56 4.46 -14.32
N ARG A 6 3.44 3.48 -14.54
CA ARG A 6 3.98 3.07 -15.85
C ARG A 6 3.90 1.54 -15.95
N PRO A 7 3.51 0.96 -17.10
CA PRO A 7 2.57 -0.14 -17.20
C PRO A 7 3.00 -1.42 -16.45
N GLY A 8 2.13 -1.88 -15.54
CA GLY A 8 1.92 -3.31 -15.24
C GLY A 8 2.92 -4.04 -14.34
N ARG A 9 3.84 -3.34 -13.65
CA ARG A 9 4.77 -4.03 -12.73
C ARG A 9 4.18 -4.14 -11.34
N ILE A 10 4.04 -5.39 -10.85
CA ILE A 10 3.76 -5.69 -9.45
C ILE A 10 5.08 -5.50 -8.70
N LEU A 11 5.15 -4.48 -7.84
CA LEU A 11 6.32 -4.22 -7.00
C LEU A 11 6.42 -5.26 -5.87
N GLU A 12 5.30 -5.47 -5.16
CA GLU A 12 5.23 -6.38 -4.04
C GLU A 12 3.79 -6.87 -3.80
N ILE A 13 3.66 -8.07 -3.25
CA ILE A 13 2.41 -8.60 -2.69
C ILE A 13 2.44 -8.35 -1.18
N ILE A 14 1.47 -7.59 -0.69
CA ILE A 14 1.32 -7.29 0.74
C ILE A 14 0.11 -8.06 1.26
N ASP A 15 0.36 -8.95 2.21
CA ASP A 15 -0.70 -9.63 2.96
C ASP A 15 -1.43 -8.61 3.85
N CYS A 16 -2.76 -8.69 3.87
CA CYS A 16 -3.61 -7.70 4.51
C CYS A 16 -4.55 -8.40 5.48
N ASP A 17 -4.21 -8.30 6.78
CA ASP A 17 -4.97 -8.93 7.87
C ASP A 17 -6.13 -8.06 8.38
N LEU A 18 -6.47 -6.98 7.66
CA LEU A 18 -7.59 -6.14 8.04
C LEU A 18 -8.91 -6.89 7.83
N PRO A 19 -9.87 -6.76 8.77
CA PRO A 19 -11.18 -7.42 8.66
C PRO A 19 -11.90 -7.02 7.37
N GLU A 20 -12.84 -7.86 6.91
CA GLU A 20 -13.63 -7.60 5.71
C GLU A 20 -14.59 -6.41 5.89
N ASP A 21 -15.15 -6.24 7.09
CA ASP A 21 -16.01 -5.10 7.44
C ASP A 21 -15.16 -3.83 7.66
N ARG A 22 -14.85 -3.14 6.56
CA ARG A 22 -13.98 -1.96 6.51
C ARG A 22 -14.83 -0.68 6.42
N THR A 23 -15.45 -0.32 7.54
CA THR A 23 -16.10 0.99 7.68
C THR A 23 -15.06 2.12 7.64
N LEU A 24 -15.51 3.38 7.54
CA LEU A 24 -14.60 4.52 7.48
C LEU A 24 -13.73 4.68 8.73
N ASP A 25 -14.22 4.24 9.89
CA ASP A 25 -13.55 4.37 11.18
C ASP A 25 -12.23 3.59 11.24
N ILE A 26 -12.11 2.51 10.46
CA ILE A 26 -10.88 1.71 10.41
C ILE A 26 -9.66 2.53 9.95
N ARG A 27 -9.87 3.66 9.24
CA ARG A 27 -8.80 4.52 8.75
C ARG A 27 -7.95 5.13 9.87
N GLU A 28 -8.50 5.22 11.07
CA GLU A 28 -7.83 5.77 12.26
C GLU A 28 -7.12 4.67 13.08
N THR A 29 -7.31 3.40 12.73
CA THR A 29 -6.68 2.28 13.44
C THR A 29 -5.19 2.17 13.14
N PRO A 30 -4.35 1.80 14.14
CA PRO A 30 -2.92 1.60 13.92
C PRO A 30 -2.60 0.58 12.82
N GLU A 31 -3.41 -0.46 12.67
CA GLU A 31 -3.24 -1.54 11.71
C GLU A 31 -3.40 -1.02 10.28
N PHE A 32 -4.45 -0.24 10.03
CA PHE A 32 -4.67 0.39 8.74
C PHE A 32 -3.55 1.39 8.41
N LEU A 33 -3.16 2.22 9.38
CA LEU A 33 -2.13 3.23 9.19
C LEU A 33 -0.77 2.59 8.86
N LYS A 34 -0.41 1.46 9.49
CA LYS A 34 0.82 0.71 9.17
C LYS A 34 0.84 0.23 7.72
N ILE A 35 -0.24 -0.42 7.28
CA ILE A 35 -0.35 -0.94 5.90
C ILE A 35 -0.33 0.23 4.91
N ALA A 36 -1.08 1.30 5.18
CA ALA A 36 -1.12 2.47 4.31
C ALA A 36 0.22 3.21 4.25
N HIS A 37 0.98 3.26 5.35
CA HIS A 37 2.33 3.83 5.37
C HIS A 37 3.26 3.01 4.47
N ARG A 38 3.29 1.68 4.66
CA ARG A 38 4.10 0.77 3.84
C ARG A 38 3.82 0.93 2.35
N VAL A 39 2.54 0.87 1.95
CA VAL A 39 2.14 1.03 0.54
C VAL A 39 2.64 2.35 -0.07
N ARG A 40 2.61 3.45 0.69
CA ARG A 40 3.10 4.75 0.21
C ARG A 40 4.61 4.76 0.01
N GLU A 41 5.36 4.17 0.94
CA GLU A 41 6.81 4.05 0.83
C GLU A 41 7.20 3.16 -0.35
N ASP A 42 6.54 2.01 -0.53
CA ASP A 42 6.84 1.09 -1.64
C ASP A 42 6.53 1.71 -3.01
N LEU A 43 5.42 2.46 -3.12
CA LEU A 43 5.10 3.23 -4.32
C LEU A 43 6.17 4.29 -4.60
N ARG A 44 6.58 5.03 -3.57
CA ARG A 44 7.61 6.07 -3.67
C ARG A 44 8.95 5.47 -4.10
N ALA A 45 9.37 4.37 -3.48
CA ALA A 45 10.60 3.65 -3.82
C ALA A 45 10.54 3.09 -5.25
N GLY A 46 9.39 2.58 -5.68
CA GLY A 46 9.15 2.16 -7.06
C GLY A 46 9.16 3.31 -8.08
N HIS A 47 9.09 4.57 -7.63
CA HIS A 47 9.26 5.76 -8.47
C HIS A 47 10.67 6.34 -8.43
N SER A 48 11.52 5.93 -7.47
CA SER A 48 12.87 6.49 -7.30
C SER A 48 13.98 5.73 -8.04
N TYR A 49 13.63 4.84 -8.98
CA TYR A 49 14.60 4.18 -9.87
C TYR A 49 14.54 4.74 -11.30
N ASP A 50 14.47 6.07 -11.42
CA ASP A 50 14.73 6.83 -12.65
C ASP A 50 15.47 8.12 -12.25
N ASP A 51 16.74 7.98 -11.83
CA ASP A 51 17.81 8.99 -11.95
C ASP A 51 19.18 8.29 -11.91
#